data_AF-A0A7S6M5B6-F1
#
_entry.id   AF-A0A7S6M5B6-F1
#
_cell.length_a   1.000
_cell.length_b   1.000
_cell.length_c   1.000
_cell.angle_alpha   90.00
_cell.angle_beta   90.00
_cell.angle_gamma   90.00
#
_symmetry.space_group_name_H-M   'P 1'
#
loop_
_entity.id
_entity.type
_entity.pdbx_description
1 polymer ?
#
loop_
_entity_poly.entity_id
_entity_poly.type
_entity_poly.pdbx_seq_one_letter_code
_entity_poly.pdbx_strand_id
1 'polypeptide(L)'
;MPASEFFGPDFGRGPFTGHRLDTAAVQIAAALAQLRAPLLRSDDEIRTHADFIREIADRLAPEFASQVFLDVADEDGNAIDSVFRVHPGAYTLLHCWLADDLGKAPSSATPDDVEWSDGVVVHELTARSEFIVLTDVAGVISARVSYTGARSWRWAVTRTARVYYSAALTFT
;
A
#
# COMPACT_ATOMS: atom_id res chain seq x y z
N MET A 1 14.44 -41.68 13.40
CA MET A 1 13.38 -40.66 13.52
C MET A 1 13.29 -39.94 12.20
N PRO A 2 12.12 -39.83 11.54
CA PRO A 2 12.02 -39.03 10.34
C PRO A 2 12.12 -37.54 10.73
N ALA A 3 12.98 -36.80 10.02
CA ALA A 3 13.18 -35.37 10.23
C ALA A 3 11.89 -34.63 9.93
N SER A 4 11.45 -33.78 10.86
CA SER A 4 10.33 -32.86 10.64
C SER A 4 10.72 -31.88 9.55
N GLU A 5 10.08 -31.95 8.39
CA GLU A 5 10.19 -30.93 7.36
C GLU A 5 9.73 -29.58 7.95
N PHE A 6 10.64 -28.62 7.97
CA PHE A 6 10.36 -27.26 8.39
C PHE A 6 9.55 -26.58 7.28
N PHE A 7 8.22 -26.61 7.42
CA PHE A 7 7.38 -25.65 6.73
C PHE A 7 7.80 -24.27 7.26
N GLY A 8 8.26 -23.40 6.36
CA GLY A 8 8.62 -22.03 6.69
C GLY A 8 7.49 -21.29 7.43
N PRO A 9 7.74 -20.06 7.89
CA PRO A 9 6.73 -19.27 8.59
C PRO A 9 5.41 -19.29 7.79
N ASP A 10 4.35 -19.75 8.47
CA ASP A 10 3.02 -20.02 7.94
C ASP A 10 2.32 -18.71 7.53
N PHE A 11 2.85 -18.06 6.49
CA PHE A 11 2.37 -16.79 5.95
C PHE A 11 1.15 -16.99 5.05
N GLY A 12 0.10 -17.67 5.53
CA GLY A 12 -1.17 -17.71 4.78
C GLY A 12 -2.09 -18.91 4.94
N ARG A 13 -2.13 -19.63 6.05
CA ARG A 13 -3.26 -20.57 6.32
C ARG A 13 -4.50 -19.90 6.94
N GLY A 14 -4.74 -18.63 6.59
CA GLY A 14 -6.08 -18.06 6.70
C GLY A 14 -6.94 -18.61 5.56
N PRO A 15 -8.17 -19.12 5.81
CA PRO A 15 -9.01 -19.85 4.85
C PRO A 15 -9.44 -19.07 3.58
N PHE A 16 -8.88 -17.88 3.34
CA PHE A 16 -9.22 -16.97 2.25
C PHE A 16 -8.02 -16.41 1.47
N THR A 17 -6.79 -16.90 1.67
CA THR A 17 -5.58 -16.27 1.09
C THR A 17 -4.93 -17.03 -0.08
N GLY A 18 -5.28 -18.30 -0.30
CA GLY A 18 -4.72 -19.11 -1.40
C GLY A 18 -5.09 -18.65 -2.83
N HIS A 19 -5.99 -17.67 -2.96
CA HIS A 19 -6.44 -17.14 -4.26
C HIS A 19 -5.76 -15.82 -4.65
N ARG A 20 -4.90 -15.29 -3.77
CA ARG A 20 -4.27 -13.99 -4.01
C ARG A 20 -2.93 -14.16 -4.72
N LEU A 21 -2.71 -13.36 -5.77
CA LEU A 21 -1.53 -13.43 -6.62
C LEU A 21 -0.22 -13.19 -5.83
N ASP A 22 -0.28 -12.38 -4.78
CA ASP A 22 0.84 -12.10 -3.86
C ASP A 22 1.29 -13.36 -3.10
N THR A 23 0.34 -14.11 -2.56
CA THR A 23 0.57 -15.36 -1.84
C THR A 23 1.11 -16.42 -2.79
N ALA A 24 0.57 -16.49 -4.00
CA ALA A 24 1.07 -17.37 -5.04
C ALA A 24 2.50 -16.99 -5.51
N ALA A 25 2.78 -15.70 -5.72
CA ALA A 25 4.10 -15.23 -6.12
C ALA A 25 5.15 -15.51 -5.04
N VAL A 26 4.83 -15.29 -3.76
CA VAL A 26 5.71 -15.62 -2.64
C VAL A 26 5.91 -17.13 -2.51
N GLN A 27 4.87 -17.95 -2.68
CA GLN A 27 4.97 -19.40 -2.65
C GLN A 27 5.83 -19.94 -3.81
N ILE A 28 5.66 -19.42 -5.02
CA ILE A 28 6.48 -19.77 -6.19
C ILE A 28 7.93 -19.32 -5.97
N ALA A 29 8.15 -18.10 -5.47
CA ALA A 29 9.47 -17.60 -5.15
C ALA A 29 10.17 -18.44 -4.07
N ALA A 30 9.45 -18.82 -3.02
CA ALA A 30 9.95 -19.71 -1.97
C ALA A 30 10.30 -21.10 -2.52
N ALA A 31 9.44 -21.69 -3.36
CA ALA A 31 9.71 -22.98 -3.99
C ALA A 31 10.94 -22.92 -4.91
N LEU A 32 11.08 -21.86 -5.72
CA LEU A 32 12.24 -21.63 -6.58
C LEU A 32 13.53 -21.41 -5.77
N ALA A 33 13.44 -20.71 -4.64
CA ALA A 33 14.57 -20.45 -3.76
C ALA A 33 14.99 -21.72 -2.99
N GLN A 34 14.04 -22.58 -2.61
CA GLN A 34 14.31 -23.87 -1.96
C GLN A 34 15.10 -24.83 -2.86
N LEU A 35 14.89 -24.80 -4.17
CA LEU A 35 15.70 -25.60 -5.12
C LEU A 35 17.20 -25.26 -5.09
N ARG A 36 17.57 -24.13 -4.49
CA ARG A 36 18.96 -23.65 -4.36
C ARG A 36 19.44 -23.59 -2.91
N ALA A 37 18.69 -24.15 -1.97
CA ALA A 37 18.92 -24.01 -0.54
C ALA A 37 19.92 -25.03 0.05
N PRO A 38 20.93 -24.59 0.83
CA PRO A 38 21.71 -25.49 1.69
C PRO A 38 20.88 -26.01 2.87
N LEU A 39 21.14 -27.25 3.30
CA LEU A 39 20.43 -27.95 4.40
C LEU A 39 20.76 -27.42 5.81
N LEU A 40 21.80 -26.61 5.96
CA LEU A 40 22.22 -25.99 7.22
C LEU A 40 22.46 -24.50 6.96
N ARG A 41 21.79 -23.63 7.72
CA ARG A 41 21.92 -22.18 7.61
C ARG A 41 22.09 -21.56 8.99
N SER A 42 22.96 -20.57 9.06
CA SER A 42 23.02 -19.58 10.13
C SER A 42 21.90 -18.55 10.01
N ASP A 43 21.63 -17.81 11.09
CA ASP A 43 20.58 -16.77 11.10
C ASP A 43 20.78 -15.68 10.05
N ASP A 44 22.04 -15.36 9.72
CA ASP A 44 22.36 -14.36 8.69
C ASP A 44 22.01 -14.87 7.28
N GLU A 45 22.34 -16.14 7.00
CA GLU A 45 21.98 -16.81 5.74
C GLU A 45 20.47 -16.97 5.59
N ILE A 46 19.73 -17.12 6.69
CA ILE A 46 18.26 -17.14 6.68
C ILE A 46 17.71 -15.77 6.27
N ARG A 47 18.26 -14.66 6.79
CA ARG A 47 17.83 -13.31 6.41
C ARG A 47 18.13 -13.01 4.95
N THR A 48 19.35 -13.29 4.49
CA THR A 48 19.73 -13.12 3.08
C THR A 48 18.82 -13.96 2.17
N HIS A 49 18.44 -15.17 2.61
CA HIS A 49 17.52 -16.00 1.83
C HIS A 49 16.10 -15.43 1.78
N ALA A 50 15.60 -14.84 2.86
CA ALA A 50 14.30 -14.18 2.88
C ALA A 50 14.29 -12.95 1.94
N ASP A 51 15.36 -12.15 1.93
CA ASP A 51 15.52 -11.03 1.00
C ASP A 51 15.56 -11.50 -0.46
N PHE A 52 16.23 -12.61 -0.74
CA PHE A 52 16.26 -13.20 -2.08
C PHE A 52 14.88 -13.70 -2.54
N ILE A 53 14.11 -14.35 -1.66
CA ILE A 53 12.72 -14.75 -1.96
C ILE A 53 11.88 -13.51 -2.29
N ARG A 54 12.04 -12.43 -1.53
CA ARG A 54 11.34 -11.16 -1.76
C ARG A 54 11.69 -10.57 -3.12
N GLU A 55 12.98 -10.54 -3.48
CA GLU A 55 13.45 -10.06 -4.77
C GLU A 55 12.87 -10.87 -5.95
N ILE A 56 12.76 -12.20 -5.82
CA ILE A 56 12.11 -13.04 -6.84
C ILE A 56 10.60 -12.75 -6.90
N ALA A 57 9.92 -12.65 -5.76
CA ALA A 57 8.49 -12.35 -5.71
C ALA A 57 8.19 -10.99 -6.38
N ASP A 58 9.00 -9.97 -6.11
CA ASP A 58 8.89 -8.64 -6.73
C ASP A 58 9.09 -8.69 -8.25
N ARG A 59 9.98 -9.57 -8.75
CA ARG A 59 10.16 -9.80 -10.21
C ARG A 59 8.99 -10.56 -10.84
N LEU A 60 8.40 -11.52 -10.12
CA LEU A 60 7.27 -12.32 -10.60
C LEU A 60 5.97 -11.51 -10.65
N ALA A 61 5.84 -10.51 -9.78
CA ALA A 61 4.67 -9.65 -9.66
C ALA A 61 5.07 -8.17 -9.62
N PRO A 62 5.62 -7.62 -10.72
CA PRO A 62 6.21 -6.27 -10.73
C PRO A 62 5.16 -5.18 -10.45
N GLU A 63 3.90 -5.37 -10.85
CA GLU A 63 2.84 -4.44 -10.47
C GLU A 63 2.56 -4.42 -8.96
N PHE A 64 2.92 -5.44 -8.18
CA PHE A 64 2.80 -5.44 -6.72
C PHE A 64 3.98 -4.78 -6.03
N ALA A 65 5.14 -4.77 -6.69
CA ALA A 65 6.33 -4.06 -6.23
C ALA A 65 6.24 -2.54 -6.46
N SER A 66 5.39 -2.07 -7.39
CA SER A 66 5.31 -0.65 -7.69
C SER A 66 4.69 0.15 -6.53
N GLN A 67 5.51 1.03 -5.97
CA GLN A 67 5.21 1.88 -4.83
C GLN A 67 4.22 3.00 -5.20
N VAL A 68 3.40 3.41 -4.22
CA VAL A 68 2.68 4.68 -4.27
C VAL A 68 3.53 5.72 -3.53
N PHE A 69 3.87 6.81 -4.22
CA PHE A 69 4.53 7.96 -3.63
C PHE A 69 3.49 9.01 -3.27
N LEU A 70 3.61 9.59 -2.07
CA LEU A 70 2.64 10.53 -1.53
C LEU A 70 3.40 11.78 -1.06
N ASP A 71 3.11 12.90 -1.69
CA ASP A 71 3.58 14.22 -1.28
C ASP A 71 2.42 15.00 -0.68
N VAL A 72 2.71 15.77 0.36
CA VAL A 72 1.76 16.63 1.06
C VAL A 72 2.39 18.02 1.14
N ALA A 73 1.67 19.03 0.68
CA ALA A 73 2.08 20.42 0.78
C ALA A 73 1.85 20.98 2.20
N ASP A 74 2.36 22.18 2.44
CA ASP A 74 2.03 22.94 3.65
C ASP A 74 0.58 23.44 3.58
N GLU A 75 0.02 23.76 4.75
CA GLU A 75 -1.31 24.37 4.84
C GLU A 75 -1.33 25.78 4.24
N ASP A 76 -2.29 26.03 3.35
CA ASP A 76 -2.59 27.34 2.77
C ASP A 76 -4.10 27.61 2.84
N GLY A 77 -4.49 28.52 3.73
CA GLY A 77 -5.88 28.96 3.86
C GLY A 77 -6.85 27.84 4.25
N ASN A 78 -6.54 27.07 5.30
CA ASN A 78 -7.31 25.90 5.75
C ASN A 78 -7.42 24.79 4.70
N ALA A 79 -6.50 24.75 3.74
CA ALA A 79 -6.44 23.73 2.71
C ALA A 79 -5.02 23.18 2.56
N ILE A 80 -4.92 21.88 2.27
CA ILE A 80 -3.66 21.18 2.05
C ILE A 80 -3.78 20.40 0.75
N ASP A 81 -2.89 20.68 -0.20
CA ASP A 81 -2.77 19.94 -1.45
C ASP A 81 -1.89 18.69 -1.24
N SER A 82 -2.27 17.57 -1.87
CA SER A 82 -1.58 16.29 -1.81
C SER A 82 -1.47 15.69 -3.21
N VAL A 83 -0.33 15.07 -3.52
CA VAL A 83 -0.08 14.43 -4.81
C VAL A 83 0.28 12.96 -4.61
N PHE A 84 -0.36 12.10 -5.39
CA PHE A 84 -0.24 10.66 -5.34
C PHE A 84 0.34 10.21 -6.68
N ARG A 85 1.44 9.46 -6.65
CA ARG A 85 2.11 8.99 -7.85
C ARG A 85 2.29 7.47 -7.81
N VAL A 86 1.90 6.83 -8.89
CA VAL A 86 2.17 5.43 -9.20
C VAL A 86 3.00 5.34 -10.48
N HIS A 87 3.44 4.14 -10.83
CA HIS A 87 4.16 3.95 -12.09
C HIS A 87 3.26 4.32 -13.28
N PRO A 88 3.75 5.14 -14.24
CA PRO A 88 2.96 5.54 -15.41
C PRO A 88 2.73 4.36 -16.36
N GLY A 89 1.78 4.53 -17.28
CA GLY A 89 1.55 3.60 -18.40
C GLY A 89 0.25 2.79 -18.32
N ALA A 90 -0.47 2.84 -17.20
CA ALA A 90 -1.80 2.24 -17.07
C ALA A 90 -2.63 2.95 -16.00
N TYR A 91 -3.95 2.97 -16.22
CA TYR A 91 -4.90 3.38 -15.19
C TYR A 91 -4.78 2.47 -13.97
N THR A 92 -4.63 3.07 -12.80
CA THR A 92 -4.53 2.34 -11.53
C THR A 92 -5.66 2.75 -10.61
N LEU A 93 -6.38 1.76 -10.09
CA LEU A 93 -7.39 1.94 -9.05
C LEU A 93 -6.71 2.01 -7.68
N LEU A 94 -7.01 3.06 -6.94
CA LEU A 94 -6.55 3.33 -5.58
C LEU A 94 -7.75 3.39 -4.64
N HIS A 95 -7.58 2.88 -3.44
CA HIS A 95 -8.53 3.11 -2.35
C HIS A 95 -7.86 3.97 -1.29
N CYS A 96 -8.35 5.20 -1.16
CA CYS A 96 -7.75 6.28 -0.39
C CYS A 96 -8.66 6.64 0.79
N TRP A 97 -8.10 6.83 1.98
CA TRP A 97 -8.83 7.38 3.12
C TRP A 97 -7.97 8.31 3.97
N LEU A 98 -8.62 9.23 4.67
CA LEU A 98 -8.00 10.01 5.73
C LEU A 98 -7.95 9.17 7.01
N ALA A 99 -6.76 8.91 7.51
CA ALA A 99 -6.51 8.16 8.74
C ALA A 99 -6.03 9.10 9.85
N ASP A 100 -6.44 8.84 11.08
CA ASP A 100 -5.96 9.62 12.25
C ASP A 100 -4.48 9.35 12.56
N ASP A 101 -3.97 8.17 12.19
CA ASP A 101 -2.55 7.82 12.29
C ASP A 101 -2.21 6.59 11.42
N LEU A 102 -0.94 6.20 11.42
CA LEU A 102 -0.45 4.97 10.78
C LEU A 102 -1.21 3.74 11.30
N GLY A 103 -1.64 2.88 10.37
CA GLY A 103 -2.38 1.64 10.67
C GLY A 103 -3.85 1.84 11.04
N LYS A 104 -4.37 3.08 11.02
CA LYS A 104 -5.77 3.35 11.38
C LYS A 104 -6.72 3.23 10.19
N ALA A 105 -7.95 2.87 10.52
CA ALA A 105 -9.11 2.89 9.63
C ALA A 105 -9.45 4.34 9.21
N PRO A 106 -10.41 4.53 8.29
CA PRO A 106 -10.95 5.86 7.98
C PRO A 106 -11.34 6.63 9.24
N SER A 107 -10.93 7.90 9.27
CA SER A 107 -11.24 8.82 10.35
C SER A 107 -12.75 9.02 10.45
N SER A 108 -13.25 9.09 11.69
CA SER A 108 -14.63 9.51 11.95
C SER A 108 -14.81 11.02 11.89
N ALA A 109 -13.71 11.80 11.88
CA ALA A 109 -13.76 13.23 11.66
C ALA A 109 -13.81 13.50 10.15
N THR A 110 -14.83 14.24 9.72
CA THR A 110 -15.04 14.60 8.32
C THR A 110 -14.36 15.95 8.04
N PRO A 111 -13.56 16.07 6.97
CA PRO A 111 -13.07 17.37 6.52
C PRO A 111 -14.21 18.24 5.99
N ASP A 112 -13.96 19.55 5.86
CA ASP A 112 -14.94 20.47 5.28
C ASP A 112 -15.18 20.11 3.81
N ASP A 113 -14.10 19.83 3.07
CA ASP A 113 -14.17 19.38 1.68
C ASP A 113 -12.94 18.56 1.27
N VAL A 114 -13.10 17.75 0.23
CA VAL A 114 -12.00 17.08 -0.48
C VAL A 114 -12.25 17.16 -1.98
N GLU A 115 -11.41 17.92 -2.68
CA GLU A 115 -11.47 18.08 -4.12
C GLU A 115 -10.38 17.22 -4.78
N TRP A 116 -10.74 16.45 -5.81
CA TRP A 116 -9.82 15.59 -6.55
C TRP A 116 -9.56 16.16 -7.94
N SER A 117 -8.29 16.20 -8.34
CA SER A 117 -7.82 16.65 -9.66
C SER A 117 -6.91 15.62 -10.32
N ASP A 118 -6.80 15.67 -11.65
CA ASP A 118 -5.97 14.78 -12.50
C ASP A 118 -6.35 13.28 -12.47
N GLY A 119 -7.48 12.93 -11.84
CA GLY A 119 -8.02 11.57 -11.83
C GLY A 119 -9.54 11.55 -11.72
N VAL A 120 -10.11 10.36 -11.54
CA VAL A 120 -11.57 10.17 -11.47
C VAL A 120 -11.94 9.50 -10.16
N VAL A 121 -12.76 10.17 -9.35
CA VAL A 121 -13.43 9.54 -8.20
C VAL A 121 -14.48 8.59 -8.75
N VAL A 122 -14.24 7.30 -8.59
CA VAL A 122 -15.15 6.23 -9.01
C VAL A 122 -16.25 6.08 -7.98
N HIS A 123 -15.90 6.20 -6.70
CA HIS A 123 -16.85 6.07 -5.61
C HIS A 123 -16.37 6.82 -4.37
N GLU A 124 -17.32 7.39 -3.64
CA GLU A 124 -17.10 7.95 -2.30
C GLU A 124 -17.79 7.01 -1.31
N LEU A 125 -16.99 6.30 -0.50
CA LEU A 125 -17.47 5.27 0.43
C LEU A 125 -17.97 5.89 1.74
N THR A 126 -17.19 6.85 2.24
CA THR A 126 -17.53 7.65 3.40
C THR A 126 -17.37 9.11 3.00
N ALA A 127 -18.41 9.91 3.26
CA ALA A 127 -18.47 11.30 2.85
C ALA A 127 -17.18 12.04 3.25
N ARG A 128 -16.48 12.54 2.23
CA ARG A 128 -15.27 13.35 2.26
C ARG A 128 -14.05 12.72 2.94
N SER A 129 -14.09 11.45 3.34
CA SER A 129 -12.97 10.83 4.08
C SER A 129 -12.49 9.51 3.49
N GLU A 130 -13.24 8.88 2.59
CA GLU A 130 -12.87 7.60 1.98
C GLU A 130 -13.37 7.47 0.54
N PHE A 131 -12.46 7.14 -0.37
CA PHE A 131 -12.67 7.22 -1.81
C PHE A 131 -12.05 6.04 -2.55
N ILE A 132 -12.72 5.59 -3.60
CA ILE A 132 -12.16 4.75 -4.65
C ILE A 132 -11.86 5.66 -5.84
N VAL A 133 -10.59 5.73 -6.22
CA VAL A 133 -10.12 6.72 -7.21
C VAL A 133 -9.29 6.04 -8.29
N LEU A 134 -9.52 6.43 -9.53
CA LEU A 134 -8.78 5.95 -10.69
C LEU A 134 -7.79 7.04 -11.11
N THR A 135 -6.50 6.71 -11.05
CA THR A 135 -5.42 7.55 -11.61
C THR A 135 -5.52 7.62 -13.13
N ASP A 136 -4.99 8.67 -13.73
CA ASP A 136 -4.81 8.75 -15.18
C ASP A 136 -3.67 7.82 -15.68
N VAL A 137 -3.40 7.87 -17.00
CA VAL A 137 -2.30 7.08 -17.59
C VAL A 137 -0.91 7.60 -17.21
N ALA A 138 -0.79 8.85 -16.74
CA ALA A 138 0.46 9.37 -16.19
C ALA A 138 0.73 8.81 -14.79
N GLY A 139 -0.27 8.15 -14.18
CA GLY A 139 -0.15 7.58 -12.84
C GLY A 139 -0.13 8.65 -11.76
N VAL A 140 -0.69 9.83 -12.03
CA VAL A 140 -0.73 10.94 -11.09
C VAL A 140 -2.17 11.22 -10.72
N ILE A 141 -2.41 11.53 -9.46
CA ILE A 141 -3.65 12.13 -9.01
C ILE A 141 -3.37 13.09 -7.86
N SER A 142 -4.15 14.15 -7.78
CA SER A 142 -4.01 15.17 -6.75
C SER A 142 -5.30 15.30 -5.95
N ALA A 143 -5.18 15.62 -4.66
CA ALA A 143 -6.31 15.89 -3.79
C ALA A 143 -6.04 17.13 -2.95
N ARG A 144 -7.03 18.01 -2.84
CA ARG A 144 -7.02 19.16 -1.94
C ARG A 144 -7.98 18.90 -0.80
N VAL A 145 -7.48 18.83 0.43
CA VAL A 145 -8.31 18.66 1.63
C VAL A 145 -8.47 20.02 2.29
N SER A 146 -9.72 20.42 2.58
CA SER A 146 -10.02 21.64 3.33
C SER A 146 -10.59 21.31 4.71
N TYR A 147 -10.15 22.00 5.75
CA TYR A 147 -10.67 21.83 7.10
C TYR A 147 -10.44 23.05 7.99
N THR A 148 -11.49 23.49 8.69
CA THR A 148 -11.44 24.61 9.62
C THR A 148 -11.14 24.13 11.03
N GLY A 149 -9.97 24.51 11.54
CA GLY A 149 -9.53 24.30 12.91
C GLY A 149 -8.40 23.27 13.04
N ALA A 150 -7.95 23.06 14.27
CA ALA A 150 -6.80 22.19 14.53
C ALA A 150 -7.13 20.71 14.31
N ARG A 151 -6.46 20.09 13.33
CA ARG A 151 -6.57 18.65 13.06
C ARG A 151 -5.33 18.12 12.38
N SER A 152 -5.05 16.83 12.61
CA SER A 152 -4.05 16.09 11.85
C SER A 152 -4.67 14.84 11.26
N TRP A 153 -4.38 14.59 9.99
CA TRP A 153 -4.68 13.32 9.31
C TRP A 153 -3.45 12.82 8.55
N ARG A 154 -3.54 11.62 8.00
CA ARG A 154 -2.65 11.10 6.96
C ARG A 154 -3.51 10.53 5.84
N TRP A 155 -3.08 10.69 4.60
CA TRP A 155 -3.58 9.84 3.54
C TRP A 155 -3.09 8.43 3.75
N ALA A 156 -4.02 7.49 3.78
CA ALA A 156 -3.76 6.08 3.70
C ALA A 156 -4.29 5.59 2.35
N VAL A 157 -3.42 4.98 1.56
CA VAL A 157 -3.69 4.63 0.17
C VAL A 157 -3.37 3.18 -0.03
N THR A 158 -4.37 2.42 -0.45
CA THR A 158 -4.17 1.03 -0.82
C THR A 158 -4.10 0.85 -2.31
N ARG A 159 -3.12 0.04 -2.69
CA ARG A 159 -3.01 -0.57 -4.00
C ARG A 159 -2.64 -2.01 -3.78
N THR A 160 -3.37 -2.92 -4.42
CA THR A 160 -3.09 -4.37 -4.38
C THR A 160 -2.82 -4.90 -2.96
N ALA A 161 -3.69 -4.53 -2.00
CA ALA A 161 -3.64 -4.94 -0.59
C ALA A 161 -2.46 -4.41 0.26
N ARG A 162 -1.57 -3.56 -0.28
CA ARG A 162 -0.56 -2.84 0.50
C ARG A 162 -1.02 -1.41 0.79
N VAL A 163 -0.88 -0.99 2.04
CA VAL A 163 -1.21 0.38 2.48
C VAL A 163 0.06 1.23 2.47
N TYR A 164 -0.04 2.42 1.88
CA TYR A 164 0.96 3.47 1.89
C TYR A 164 0.42 4.67 2.67
N TYR A 165 1.26 5.31 3.46
CA TYR A 165 0.87 6.47 4.27
C TYR A 165 1.65 7.71 3.86
N SER A 166 0.98 8.85 3.80
CA SER A 166 1.62 10.14 3.57
C SER A 166 2.27 10.70 4.84
N ALA A 167 2.99 11.81 4.68
CA ALA A 167 3.23 12.74 5.78
C ALA A 167 1.90 13.25 6.38
N ALA A 168 1.95 13.83 7.58
CA ALA A 168 0.76 14.33 8.24
C ALA A 168 0.23 15.60 7.56
N LEU A 169 -1.07 15.62 7.26
CA LEU A 169 -1.81 16.82 6.88
C LEU A 169 -2.15 17.54 8.18
N THR A 170 -1.39 18.58 8.52
CA THR A 170 -1.54 19.32 9.79
C THR A 170 -2.25 20.64 9.52
N PHE A 171 -3.50 20.74 9.98
CA PHE A 171 -4.31 21.96 9.98
C PHE A 171 -4.16 22.68 11.32
N THR A 172 -4.05 24.01 11.30
CA THR A 172 -3.76 24.86 12.47
C THR A 172 -4.92 25.73 12.95
#